data_AF-A0A844CUQ7-F1
#
_entry.id   AF-A0A844CUQ7-F1
#
_cell.length_a   1.000
_cell.length_b   1.000
_cell.length_c   1.000
_cell.angle_alpha   90.00
_cell.angle_beta   90.00
_cell.angle_gamma   90.00
#
_symmetry.space_group_name_H-M   'P 1'
#
loop_
_entity.id
_entity.type
_entity.pdbx_description
1 polymer ?
#
loop_
_entity_poly.entity_id
_entity_poly.type
_entity_poly.pdbx_seq_one_letter_code
_entity_poly.pdbx_strand_id
1 'polypeptide(L)'
;MALEWLTGSLIYSAVKDSVGGLLRYFKPMPPQQKIELRQKWKPRFEDHIRDHFAKKLRSDVIIRDVKRVDQYPETKEKEKGISAWFRLGLVGTYHRGILVAFDWNRLVDVGEGEFRFLDYDNDDQQTKDEALKVLQIGMIPFENIEDVDFEGDEYYGYPHIYCHFANRGEPYERVAYFTQNQLFDDSLPYHTEVVEAKAVRATSRKLGVNSPYI
;
A
#
# COMPACT_ATOMS: atom_id res chain seq x y z
N MET A 1 -55.14 -1.06 22.69
CA MET A 1 -54.36 -1.91 21.75
C MET A 1 -53.89 -1.09 20.53
N ALA A 2 -53.14 0.00 20.73
CA ALA A 2 -52.66 0.85 19.61
C ALA A 2 -51.17 1.23 19.70
N LEU A 3 -50.45 0.75 20.73
CA LEU A 3 -49.06 1.12 20.97
C LEU A 3 -48.04 0.13 20.36
N GLU A 4 -48.46 -1.09 20.02
CA GLU A 4 -47.58 -2.14 19.48
C GLU A 4 -47.36 -2.04 17.96
N TRP A 5 -48.18 -1.30 17.22
CA TRP A 5 -48.08 -1.18 15.77
C TRP A 5 -47.14 -0.06 15.31
N LEU A 6 -46.95 0.98 16.13
CA LEU A 6 -46.09 2.13 15.80
C LEU A 6 -44.60 1.83 16.03
N THR A 7 -44.27 0.97 17.00
CA THR A 7 -42.89 0.56 17.28
C THR A 7 -42.33 -0.36 16.19
N GLY A 8 -43.15 -1.25 15.63
CA GLY A 8 -42.75 -2.15 14.54
C GLY A 8 -42.38 -1.41 13.25
N SER A 9 -43.10 -0.35 12.89
CA SER A 9 -42.82 0.44 11.68
C SER A 9 -41.52 1.26 11.77
N LEU A 10 -41.24 1.85 12.93
CA LEU A 10 -40.04 2.67 13.15
C LEU A 10 -38.77 1.81 13.24
N ILE A 11 -38.87 0.64 13.86
CA ILE A 11 -37.76 -0.33 13.91
C ILE A 11 -37.51 -0.90 12.50
N TYR A 12 -38.56 -1.23 11.75
CA TYR A 12 -38.42 -1.76 10.39
C TYR A 12 -37.78 -0.75 9.42
N SER A 13 -38.17 0.53 9.47
CA SER A 13 -37.54 1.57 8.63
C SER A 13 -36.09 1.81 9.02
N ALA A 14 -35.78 1.87 10.33
CA ALA A 14 -34.42 2.06 10.81
C ALA A 14 -33.50 0.87 10.44
N VAL A 15 -34.00 -0.36 10.55
CA VAL A 15 -33.27 -1.57 10.12
C VAL A 15 -33.09 -1.59 8.59
N LYS A 16 -34.14 -1.26 7.82
CA LYS A 16 -34.09 -1.23 6.35
C LYS A 16 -33.12 -0.18 5.83
N ASP A 17 -33.07 1.00 6.44
CA ASP A 17 -32.15 2.08 6.04
C ASP A 17 -30.72 1.79 6.49
N SER A 18 -30.52 1.15 7.64
CA SER A 18 -29.21 0.68 8.10
C SER A 18 -28.67 -0.43 7.18
N VAL A 19 -29.52 -1.38 6.79
CA VAL A 19 -29.18 -2.46 5.87
C VAL A 19 -28.93 -1.93 4.45
N GLY A 20 -29.71 -0.94 4.00
CA GLY A 20 -29.51 -0.27 2.70
C GLY A 20 -28.20 0.53 2.65
N GLY A 21 -27.84 1.20 3.75
CA GLY A 21 -26.56 1.90 3.91
C GLY A 21 -25.37 0.94 3.96
N LEU A 22 -25.49 -0.16 4.70
CA LEU A 22 -24.50 -1.24 4.74
C LEU A 22 -24.33 -1.91 3.37
N LEU A 23 -25.43 -2.23 2.67
CA LEU A 23 -25.39 -2.82 1.33
C LEU A 23 -24.79 -1.88 0.28
N ARG A 24 -24.95 -0.55 0.43
CA ARG A 24 -24.27 0.45 -0.42
C ARG A 24 -22.77 0.47 -0.19
N TYR A 25 -22.33 0.32 1.07
CA TYR A 25 -20.92 0.26 1.45
C TYR A 25 -20.21 -1.01 0.92
N PHE A 26 -20.98 -2.10 0.75
CA PHE A 26 -20.47 -3.39 0.26
C PHE A 26 -20.76 -3.66 -1.22
N LYS A 27 -21.32 -2.70 -1.98
CA LYS A 27 -21.57 -2.95 -3.40
C LYS A 27 -20.23 -2.88 -4.15
N PRO A 28 -19.78 -3.97 -4.79
CA PRO A 28 -18.55 -3.94 -5.56
C PRO A 28 -18.66 -2.88 -6.65
N MET A 29 -17.59 -2.08 -6.80
CA MET A 29 -17.53 -1.02 -7.78
C MET A 29 -17.85 -1.57 -9.19
N PRO A 30 -18.80 -0.97 -9.93
CA PRO A 30 -19.11 -1.36 -11.31
C PRO A 30 -17.85 -1.34 -12.20
N PRO A 31 -17.73 -2.24 -13.18
CA PRO A 31 -16.57 -2.28 -14.08
C PRO A 31 -16.28 -0.94 -14.78
N GLN A 32 -17.32 -0.18 -15.16
CA GLN A 32 -17.16 1.13 -15.80
C GLN A 32 -16.41 2.12 -14.89
N GLN A 33 -16.82 2.21 -13.62
CA GLN A 33 -16.17 3.09 -12.64
C GLN A 33 -14.72 2.69 -12.38
N LYS A 34 -14.41 1.39 -12.37
CA LYS A 34 -13.01 0.92 -12.28
C LYS A 34 -12.18 1.39 -13.47
N ILE A 35 -12.73 1.28 -14.68
CA ILE A 35 -12.04 1.74 -15.90
C ILE A 35 -11.82 3.25 -15.85
N GLU A 36 -12.83 4.03 -15.44
CA GLU A 36 -12.74 5.49 -15.28
C GLU A 36 -11.62 5.89 -14.31
N LEU A 37 -11.55 5.27 -13.12
CA LEU A 37 -10.49 5.55 -12.15
C LEU A 37 -9.09 5.18 -12.68
N ARG A 38 -8.97 4.06 -13.39
CA ARG A 38 -7.70 3.65 -14.01
C ARG A 38 -7.26 4.63 -15.09
N GLN A 39 -8.18 5.07 -15.93
CA GLN A 39 -7.91 6.07 -16.98
C GLN A 39 -7.60 7.45 -16.39
N LYS A 40 -8.24 7.82 -15.27
CA LYS A 40 -7.94 9.05 -14.53
C LYS A 40 -6.53 9.01 -13.94
N TRP A 41 -6.19 7.94 -13.23
CA TRP A 41 -5.00 7.93 -12.37
C TRP A 41 -3.73 7.46 -13.07
N LYS A 42 -3.81 6.41 -13.89
CA LYS A 42 -2.61 5.78 -14.46
C LYS A 42 -1.75 6.77 -15.24
N PRO A 43 -2.28 7.56 -16.21
CA PRO A 43 -1.46 8.54 -16.93
C PRO A 43 -0.83 9.60 -16.00
N ARG A 44 -1.58 10.12 -15.03
CA ARG A 44 -1.08 11.14 -14.10
C ARG A 44 0.11 10.65 -13.28
N PHE A 45 0.03 9.41 -12.76
CA PHE A 45 1.14 8.81 -12.04
C PHE A 45 2.33 8.48 -12.94
N GLU A 46 2.08 7.93 -14.14
CA GLU A 46 3.17 7.61 -15.08
C GLU A 46 3.91 8.86 -15.54
N ASP A 47 3.20 9.95 -15.80
CA ASP A 47 3.81 11.22 -16.18
C ASP A 47 4.59 11.85 -15.02
N HIS A 48 4.03 11.81 -13.80
CA HIS A 48 4.72 12.29 -12.60
C HIS A 48 6.02 11.50 -12.34
N ILE A 49 5.97 10.17 -12.41
CA ILE A 49 7.14 9.30 -12.23
C ILE A 49 8.20 9.59 -13.30
N ARG A 50 7.79 9.71 -14.57
CA ARG A 50 8.70 10.00 -15.68
C ARG A 50 9.38 11.36 -15.50
N ASP A 51 8.60 12.38 -15.14
CA ASP A 51 9.11 13.74 -14.93
C ASP A 51 10.08 13.81 -13.75
N HIS A 52 9.73 13.20 -12.61
CA HIS A 52 10.60 13.15 -11.44
C HIS A 52 11.89 12.41 -11.72
N PHE A 53 11.83 11.29 -12.44
CA PHE A 53 13.02 10.55 -12.85
C PHE A 53 13.91 11.39 -13.77
N ALA A 54 13.34 12.00 -14.81
CA ALA A 54 14.09 12.83 -15.77
C ALA A 54 14.79 14.02 -15.08
N LYS A 55 14.14 14.61 -14.06
CA LYS A 55 14.67 15.71 -13.25
C LYS A 55 15.57 15.25 -12.10
N LYS A 56 15.77 13.94 -11.91
CA LYS A 56 16.54 13.34 -10.81
C LYS A 56 16.02 13.78 -9.43
N LEU A 57 14.71 13.93 -9.30
CA LEU A 57 14.03 14.27 -8.07
C LEU A 57 13.76 13.02 -7.23
N ARG A 58 13.51 13.24 -5.93
CA ARG A 58 13.09 12.18 -5.01
C ARG A 58 11.69 11.70 -5.37
N SER A 59 11.42 10.42 -5.15
CA SER A 59 10.13 9.77 -5.47
C SER A 59 9.19 9.67 -4.28
N ASP A 60 9.42 10.43 -3.22
CA ASP A 60 8.62 10.32 -2.01
C ASP A 60 7.19 10.79 -2.21
N VAL A 61 6.26 10.14 -1.52
CA VAL A 61 4.84 10.47 -1.46
C VAL A 61 4.31 10.29 -0.05
N ILE A 62 3.29 11.05 0.32
CA ILE A 62 2.55 10.92 1.56
C ILE A 62 1.26 10.17 1.27
N ILE A 63 1.07 9.02 1.89
CA ILE A 63 -0.19 8.27 1.83
C ILE A 63 -1.06 8.72 2.99
N ARG A 64 -2.32 9.09 2.73
CA ARG A 64 -3.28 9.56 3.74
C ARG A 64 -4.55 8.75 3.70
N ASP A 65 -5.07 8.39 4.88
CA ASP A 65 -6.38 7.75 5.02
C ASP A 65 -7.49 8.79 4.93
N VAL A 66 -8.36 8.64 3.94
CA VAL A 66 -9.54 9.52 3.74
C VAL A 66 -10.48 9.56 4.94
N LYS A 67 -10.55 8.49 5.74
CA LYS A 67 -11.40 8.45 6.94
C LYS A 67 -10.81 9.21 8.12
N ARG A 68 -9.50 9.47 8.09
CA ARG A 68 -8.73 10.06 9.18
C ARG A 68 -7.93 11.27 8.68
N VAL A 69 -8.45 11.98 7.68
CA VAL A 69 -7.74 13.06 6.98
C VAL A 69 -7.28 14.19 7.92
N ASP A 70 -8.09 14.49 8.94
CA ASP A 70 -7.84 15.54 9.95
C ASP A 70 -6.75 15.16 10.97
N GLN A 71 -6.22 13.94 10.94
CA GLN A 71 -5.16 13.54 11.88
C GLN A 71 -3.79 14.07 11.46
N TYR A 72 -3.57 14.31 10.18
CA TYR A 72 -2.34 14.92 9.69
C TYR A 72 -2.34 16.43 9.97
N PRO A 73 -1.17 17.05 10.27
CA PRO A 73 0.19 16.49 10.24
C PRO A 73 0.61 15.78 11.52
N GLU A 74 -0.24 15.77 12.54
CA GLU A 74 0.09 15.15 13.82
C GLU A 74 0.05 13.62 13.72
N THR A 75 0.74 12.91 14.62
CA THR A 75 0.68 11.45 14.67
C THR A 75 0.26 11.02 16.06
N LYS A 76 -0.70 10.10 16.13
CA LYS A 76 -1.10 9.46 17.37
C LYS A 76 -0.22 8.24 17.62
N GLU A 77 0.90 8.45 18.31
CA GLU A 77 1.91 7.40 18.57
C GLU A 77 1.36 6.14 19.27
N LYS A 78 0.23 6.26 19.99
CA LYS A 78 -0.40 5.16 20.74
C LYS A 78 -1.58 4.52 20.01
N GLU A 79 -1.87 4.92 18.78
CA GLU A 79 -2.96 4.32 18.01
C GLU A 79 -2.59 2.89 17.60
N LYS A 80 -3.57 1.97 17.71
CA LYS A 80 -3.38 0.59 17.26
C LYS A 80 -3.56 0.52 15.74
N GLY A 81 -2.63 -0.14 15.07
CA GLY A 81 -2.69 -0.37 13.62
C GLY A 81 -1.83 0.61 12.84
N ILE A 82 -2.06 0.70 11.53
CA ILE A 82 -1.32 1.61 10.67
C ILE A 82 -1.71 3.06 10.93
N SER A 83 -0.72 3.95 10.88
CA SER A 83 -0.92 5.39 10.99
C SER A 83 -1.94 5.90 9.96
N ALA A 84 -2.67 6.97 10.31
CA ALA A 84 -3.58 7.66 9.40
C ALA A 84 -2.86 8.27 8.20
N TRP A 85 -1.55 8.51 8.32
CA TRP A 85 -0.70 8.92 7.23
C TRP A 85 0.73 8.41 7.43
N PHE A 86 1.46 8.21 6.34
CA PHE A 86 2.86 7.82 6.37
C PHE A 86 3.52 8.11 5.02
N ARG A 87 4.85 8.17 5.02
CA ARG A 87 5.65 8.46 3.83
C ARG A 87 6.20 7.17 3.20
N LEU A 88 6.16 7.09 1.87
CA LEU A 88 6.73 5.99 1.06
C LEU A 88 7.37 6.52 -0.23
N GLY A 89 8.05 5.66 -0.99
CA GLY A 89 8.53 5.99 -2.33
C GLY A 89 7.58 5.50 -3.44
N LEU A 90 7.10 6.38 -4.33
CA LEU A 90 6.35 6.01 -5.53
C LEU A 90 7.32 5.51 -6.62
N VAL A 91 7.36 4.20 -6.84
CA VAL A 91 8.40 3.56 -7.68
C VAL A 91 7.89 3.07 -9.03
N GLY A 92 6.57 3.05 -9.24
CA GLY A 92 6.00 2.57 -10.49
C GLY A 92 4.49 2.51 -10.50
N THR A 93 3.96 2.03 -11.61
CA THR A 93 2.55 1.63 -11.77
C THR A 93 2.46 0.17 -12.18
N TYR A 94 1.30 -0.44 -11.97
CA TYR A 94 0.96 -1.76 -12.50
C TYR A 94 -0.46 -1.72 -13.10
N HIS A 95 -0.91 -2.83 -13.67
CA HIS A 95 -2.18 -2.88 -14.41
C HIS A 95 -3.44 -2.47 -13.61
N ARG A 96 -3.38 -2.45 -12.27
CA ARG A 96 -4.50 -2.01 -11.41
C ARG A 96 -4.18 -0.86 -10.46
N GLY A 97 -2.95 -0.33 -10.42
CA GLY A 97 -2.62 0.65 -9.39
C GLY A 97 -1.20 1.20 -9.45
N ILE A 98 -0.75 1.69 -8.30
CA ILE A 98 0.61 2.20 -8.07
C ILE A 98 1.44 1.25 -7.21
N LEU A 99 2.75 1.31 -7.39
CA LEU A 99 3.75 0.60 -6.60
C LEU A 99 4.41 1.59 -5.65
N VAL A 100 4.29 1.34 -4.34
CA VAL A 100 4.91 2.17 -3.31
C VAL A 100 5.91 1.36 -2.48
N ALA A 101 7.12 1.86 -2.37
CA ALA A 101 8.24 1.22 -1.72
C ALA A 101 8.34 1.66 -0.25
N PHE A 102 8.56 0.67 0.62
CA PHE A 102 8.82 0.86 2.04
C PHE A 102 10.33 0.95 2.27
N ASP A 103 10.99 -0.21 2.38
CA ASP A 103 12.38 -0.32 2.76
C ASP A 103 13.13 -1.37 1.95
N TRP A 104 14.43 -1.16 1.84
CA TRP A 104 15.37 -2.16 1.32
C TRP A 104 15.62 -3.25 2.36
N ASN A 105 15.58 -4.50 1.91
CA ASN A 105 15.79 -5.68 2.72
C ASN A 105 16.80 -6.61 2.04
N ARG A 106 17.31 -7.58 2.79
CA ARG A 106 18.12 -8.68 2.26
C ARG A 106 17.48 -10.02 2.59
N LEU A 107 17.31 -10.85 1.56
CA LEU A 107 16.72 -12.18 1.68
C LEU A 107 17.74 -13.26 1.38
N VAL A 108 17.65 -14.36 2.14
CA VAL A 108 18.43 -15.58 1.94
C VAL A 108 17.49 -16.65 1.41
N ASP A 109 17.85 -17.26 0.29
CA ASP A 109 17.17 -18.43 -0.26
C ASP A 109 17.46 -19.64 0.64
N VAL A 110 16.41 -20.32 1.10
CA VAL A 110 16.54 -21.51 1.95
C VAL A 110 16.17 -22.81 1.21
N GLY A 111 16.02 -22.73 -0.11
CA GLY A 111 15.62 -23.82 -0.98
C GLY A 111 14.11 -23.80 -1.31
N GLU A 112 13.75 -24.52 -2.37
CA GLU A 112 12.35 -24.72 -2.81
C GLU A 112 11.58 -23.42 -3.12
N GLY A 113 12.30 -22.31 -3.38
CA GLY A 113 11.70 -20.99 -3.62
C GLY A 113 11.22 -20.29 -2.36
N GLU A 114 11.59 -20.80 -1.18
CA GLU A 114 11.35 -20.12 0.10
C GLU A 114 12.50 -19.17 0.44
N PHE A 115 12.15 -18.05 1.04
CA PHE A 115 13.10 -17.03 1.47
C PHE A 115 12.89 -16.69 2.93
N ARG A 116 13.99 -16.36 3.62
CA ARG A 116 13.96 -15.71 4.94
C ARG A 116 14.72 -14.40 4.89
N PHE A 117 14.55 -13.56 5.92
CA PHE A 117 15.44 -12.43 6.11
C PHE A 117 16.86 -12.88 6.42
N LEU A 118 17.82 -12.08 5.98
CA LEU A 118 19.20 -12.16 6.45
C LEU A 118 19.26 -11.81 7.93
N ASP A 119 19.92 -12.65 8.71
CA ASP A 119 20.24 -12.40 10.11
C ASP A 119 21.68 -11.88 10.20
N TYR A 120 21.83 -10.57 10.37
CA TYR A 120 23.15 -9.94 10.35
C TYR A 120 24.07 -10.40 11.48
N ASP A 121 23.50 -10.83 12.61
CA ASP A 121 24.27 -11.20 13.80
C ASP A 121 24.71 -12.68 13.74
N ASN A 122 23.87 -13.54 13.16
CA ASN A 122 24.08 -14.99 13.18
C ASN A 122 24.53 -15.60 11.84
N ASP A 123 24.24 -14.97 10.70
CA ASP A 123 24.65 -15.51 9.40
C ASP A 123 26.15 -15.26 9.13
N ASP A 124 26.79 -16.24 8.47
CA ASP A 124 28.19 -16.14 8.05
C ASP A 124 28.39 -15.13 6.90
N GLN A 125 29.66 -14.83 6.61
CA GLN A 125 29.99 -13.83 5.59
C GLN A 125 29.53 -14.26 4.18
N GLN A 126 29.61 -15.56 3.87
CA GLN A 126 29.18 -16.08 2.57
C GLN A 126 27.67 -15.84 2.36
N THR A 127 26.86 -16.16 3.37
CA THR A 127 25.41 -15.94 3.36
C THR A 127 25.07 -14.45 3.19
N LYS A 128 25.84 -13.56 3.84
CA LYS A 128 25.65 -12.10 3.73
C LYS A 128 25.97 -11.57 2.32
N ASP A 129 26.98 -12.14 1.68
CA ASP A 129 27.42 -11.76 0.33
C ASP A 129 26.46 -12.29 -0.75
N GLU A 130 25.90 -13.48 -0.54
CA GLU A 130 24.92 -14.12 -1.44
C GLU A 130 23.48 -13.60 -1.24
N ALA A 131 23.19 -12.92 -0.12
CA ALA A 131 21.86 -12.45 0.19
C ALA A 131 21.31 -11.46 -0.86
N LEU A 132 20.12 -11.76 -1.36
CA LEU A 132 19.45 -10.99 -2.40
C LEU A 132 18.94 -9.66 -1.84
N LYS A 133 19.41 -8.55 -2.41
CA LYS A 133 18.89 -7.21 -2.11
C LYS A 133 17.53 -7.02 -2.78
N VAL A 134 16.51 -6.74 -1.98
CA VAL A 134 15.13 -6.55 -2.43
C VAL A 134 14.53 -5.28 -1.86
N LEU A 135 13.55 -4.73 -2.56
CA LEU A 135 12.70 -3.62 -2.11
C LEU A 135 11.35 -4.18 -1.68
N GLN A 136 10.89 -3.83 -0.49
CA GLN A 136 9.52 -4.13 -0.10
C GLN A 136 8.57 -3.16 -0.78
N ILE A 137 7.60 -3.66 -1.53
CA ILE A 137 6.65 -2.86 -2.30
C ILE A 137 5.22 -3.25 -1.97
N GLY A 138 4.41 -2.23 -1.70
CA GLY A 138 2.96 -2.31 -1.54
C GLY A 138 2.26 -1.91 -2.84
N MET A 139 1.22 -2.66 -3.19
CA MET A 139 0.41 -2.41 -4.38
C MET A 139 -0.89 -1.72 -3.95
N ILE A 140 -1.03 -0.42 -4.24
CA ILE A 140 -2.26 0.33 -3.95
C ILE A 140 -3.11 0.36 -5.22
N PRO A 141 -4.30 -0.26 -5.25
CA PRO A 141 -5.21 -0.19 -6.40
C PRO A 141 -5.64 1.25 -6.69
N PHE A 142 -5.83 1.60 -7.96
CA PHE A 142 -6.41 2.89 -8.34
C PHE A 142 -7.81 3.08 -7.77
N GLU A 143 -8.55 1.99 -7.58
CA GLU A 143 -9.86 2.00 -6.94
C GLU A 143 -9.82 2.41 -5.45
N ASN A 144 -8.65 2.31 -4.80
CA ASN A 144 -8.47 2.79 -3.43
C ASN A 144 -8.07 4.26 -3.36
N ILE A 145 -7.75 4.92 -4.49
CA ILE A 145 -7.30 6.33 -4.51
C ILE A 145 -8.51 7.24 -4.75
N GLU A 146 -8.84 8.04 -3.74
CA GLU A 146 -9.89 9.06 -3.79
C GLU A 146 -9.41 10.29 -4.57
N ASP A 147 -8.28 10.85 -4.16
CA ASP A 147 -7.69 12.03 -4.76
C ASP A 147 -6.17 12.10 -4.59
N VAL A 148 -5.52 12.98 -5.36
CA VAL A 148 -4.08 13.22 -5.30
C VAL A 148 -3.78 14.70 -5.47
N ASP A 149 -3.08 15.26 -4.50
CA ASP A 149 -2.38 16.54 -4.64
C ASP A 149 -0.91 16.25 -4.98
N PHE A 150 -0.47 16.64 -6.17
CA PHE A 150 0.89 16.37 -6.63
C PHE A 150 1.92 17.42 -6.18
N GLU A 151 1.47 18.60 -5.75
CA GLU A 151 2.36 19.70 -5.33
C GLU A 151 2.76 19.55 -3.86
N GLY A 152 1.91 18.89 -3.07
CA GLY A 152 2.09 18.72 -1.63
C GLY A 152 1.70 19.96 -0.84
N ASP A 153 2.23 20.08 0.38
CA ASP A 153 1.84 21.12 1.32
C ASP A 153 3.04 21.70 2.10
N GLU A 154 2.74 22.56 3.08
CA GLU A 154 3.76 23.24 3.89
C GLU A 154 4.61 22.32 4.78
N TYR A 155 4.14 21.10 5.10
CA TYR A 155 4.89 20.14 5.90
C TYR A 155 5.68 19.16 5.02
N TYR A 156 5.09 18.73 3.91
CA TYR A 156 5.70 17.87 2.91
C TYR A 156 5.34 18.34 1.50
N GLY A 157 6.31 18.95 0.80
CA GLY A 157 6.24 19.26 -0.64
C GLY A 157 6.40 18.03 -1.54
N TYR A 158 5.82 16.91 -1.14
CA TYR A 158 5.73 15.65 -1.90
C TYR A 158 4.27 15.38 -2.20
N PRO A 159 3.92 14.60 -3.23
CA PRO A 159 2.53 14.27 -3.51
C PRO A 159 1.80 13.67 -2.30
N HIS A 160 0.59 14.15 -2.02
CA HIS A 160 -0.34 13.58 -1.06
C HIS A 160 -1.37 12.74 -1.78
N ILE A 161 -1.33 11.43 -1.53
CA ILE A 161 -2.24 10.45 -2.11
C ILE A 161 -3.27 10.08 -1.06
N TYR A 162 -4.52 10.51 -1.28
CA TYR A 162 -5.64 10.24 -0.40
C TYR A 162 -6.26 8.89 -0.76
N CYS A 163 -6.13 7.92 0.14
CA CYS A 163 -6.51 6.53 -0.07
C CYS A 163 -7.59 6.07 0.91
N HIS A 164 -8.47 5.19 0.44
CA HIS A 164 -9.31 4.33 1.27
C HIS A 164 -8.47 3.18 1.83
N PHE A 165 -8.35 3.10 3.15
CA PHE A 165 -7.67 2.00 3.85
C PHE A 165 -8.59 0.77 3.96
N ALA A 166 -9.03 0.29 2.80
CA ALA A 166 -10.11 -0.68 2.66
C ALA A 166 -9.67 -2.14 2.92
N ASN A 167 -8.37 -2.43 2.92
CA ASN A 167 -7.85 -3.79 3.02
C ASN A 167 -7.34 -4.06 4.44
N ARG A 168 -8.24 -4.46 5.35
CA ARG A 168 -7.93 -4.70 6.78
C ARG A 168 -7.29 -3.50 7.46
N GLY A 169 -7.69 -2.29 7.07
CA GLY A 169 -7.14 -1.06 7.59
C GLY A 169 -5.88 -0.59 6.87
N GLU A 170 -5.48 -1.20 5.76
CA GLU A 170 -4.35 -0.79 4.93
C GLU A 170 -4.83 -0.37 3.52
N PRO A 171 -4.06 0.49 2.80
CA PRO A 171 -4.39 0.87 1.43
C PRO A 171 -3.95 -0.18 0.38
N TYR A 172 -3.05 -1.09 0.75
CA TYR A 172 -2.47 -2.07 -0.19
C TYR A 172 -3.39 -3.27 -0.39
N GLU A 173 -3.53 -3.76 -1.62
CA GLU A 173 -4.14 -5.07 -1.85
C GLU A 173 -3.14 -6.21 -1.64
N ARG A 174 -1.84 -5.92 -1.72
CA ARG A 174 -0.75 -6.89 -1.55
C ARG A 174 0.57 -6.18 -1.23
N VAL A 175 1.44 -6.87 -0.49
CA VAL A 175 2.82 -6.47 -0.22
C VAL A 175 3.76 -7.62 -0.55
N ALA A 176 4.80 -7.36 -1.34
CA ALA A 176 5.78 -8.35 -1.77
C ALA A 176 7.19 -7.74 -1.86
N TYR A 177 8.18 -8.62 -2.00
CA TYR A 177 9.57 -8.24 -2.21
C TYR A 177 9.91 -8.28 -3.70
N PHE A 178 10.61 -7.26 -4.16
CA PHE A 178 10.98 -7.08 -5.56
C PHE A 178 12.48 -6.85 -5.70
N THR A 179 13.08 -7.37 -6.77
CA THR A 179 14.36 -6.85 -7.24
C THR A 179 14.13 -5.58 -8.05
N GLN A 180 15.05 -4.63 -7.98
CA GLN A 180 15.05 -3.45 -8.84
C GLN A 180 16.11 -3.62 -9.91
N ASN A 181 15.71 -3.47 -11.16
CA ASN A 181 16.57 -3.57 -12.33
C ASN A 181 16.42 -2.32 -13.19
N GLN A 182 17.36 -2.13 -14.10
CA GLN A 182 17.37 -1.01 -15.04
C GLN A 182 17.95 -1.51 -16.37
N LEU A 183 17.34 -1.13 -17.50
CA LEU A 183 17.76 -1.64 -18.82
C LEU A 183 19.03 -0.91 -19.33
N PHE A 184 19.08 0.39 -19.11
CA PHE A 184 20.18 1.31 -19.44
C PHE A 184 20.11 2.53 -18.52
N ASP A 185 21.20 3.29 -18.38
CA ASP A 185 21.37 4.35 -17.36
C ASP A 185 20.24 5.39 -17.33
N ASP A 186 19.64 5.70 -18.48
CA ASP A 186 18.54 6.68 -18.62
C ASP A 186 17.14 6.04 -18.71
N SER A 187 17.01 4.73 -18.49
CA SER A 187 15.70 4.06 -18.42
C SER A 187 15.10 4.15 -17.02
N LEU A 188 13.78 4.23 -16.93
CA LEU A 188 13.08 4.04 -15.66
C LEU A 188 13.43 2.67 -15.07
N PRO A 189 13.73 2.59 -13.75
CA PRO A 189 13.86 1.32 -13.07
C PRO A 189 12.57 0.51 -13.20
N TYR A 190 12.71 -0.81 -13.30
CA TYR A 190 11.60 -1.75 -13.25
C TYR A 190 11.79 -2.75 -12.12
N HIS A 191 10.68 -3.19 -11.55
CA HIS A 191 10.67 -4.04 -10.37
C HIS A 191 10.14 -5.43 -10.75
N THR A 192 10.90 -6.47 -10.40
CA THR A 192 10.50 -7.87 -10.64
C THR A 192 10.18 -8.53 -9.32
N GLU A 193 8.97 -9.07 -9.20
CA GLU A 193 8.51 -9.74 -7.98
C GLU A 193 9.35 -10.99 -7.71
N VAL A 194 9.78 -11.15 -6.46
CA VAL A 194 10.50 -12.33 -5.98
C VAL A 194 9.56 -13.23 -5.19
N VAL A 195 8.95 -12.68 -4.14
CA VAL A 195 8.18 -13.46 -3.17
C VAL A 195 7.23 -12.56 -2.36
N GLU A 196 6.08 -13.09 -1.97
CA GLU A 196 5.13 -12.37 -1.11
C GLU A 196 5.74 -12.14 0.29
N ALA A 197 5.55 -10.93 0.83
CA ALA A 197 6.18 -10.55 2.11
C ALA A 197 5.70 -11.41 3.28
N LYS A 198 4.44 -11.87 3.23
CA LYS A 198 3.87 -12.76 4.24
C LYS A 198 4.57 -14.13 4.26
N ALA A 199 4.94 -14.67 3.10
CA ALA A 199 5.64 -15.95 3.01
C ALA A 199 7.02 -15.86 3.66
N VAL A 200 7.79 -14.81 3.31
CA VAL A 200 9.12 -14.56 3.90
C VAL A 200 9.06 -14.44 5.42
N ARG A 201 8.06 -13.71 5.94
CA ARG A 201 7.87 -13.56 7.39
C ARG A 201 7.54 -14.88 8.07
N ALA A 202 6.74 -15.74 7.42
CA ALA A 202 6.40 -17.05 7.95
C ALA A 202 7.64 -17.96 8.01
N THR A 203 8.41 -18.03 6.93
CA THR A 203 9.66 -18.81 6.86
C THR A 203 10.70 -18.29 7.85
N SER A 204 10.89 -16.97 7.93
CA SER A 204 11.83 -16.37 8.90
C SER A 204 11.46 -16.72 10.34
N ARG A 205 10.18 -16.61 10.72
CA ARG A 205 9.69 -16.99 12.06
C ARG A 205 9.90 -18.48 12.34
N LYS A 206 9.62 -19.35 11.36
CA LYS A 206 9.83 -20.80 11.48
C LYS A 206 11.31 -21.13 11.75
N LEU A 207 12.22 -20.33 11.20
CA LEU A 207 13.67 -20.49 11.35
C LEU A 207 14.27 -19.66 12.49
N GLY A 208 13.45 -18.99 13.30
CA GLY A 208 13.92 -18.20 14.45
C GLY A 208 14.58 -16.86 14.08
N VAL A 209 14.46 -16.42 12.84
CA VAL A 209 15.01 -15.13 12.38
C VAL A 209 13.99 -14.01 12.62
N ASN A 210 14.44 -12.93 13.27
CA ASN A 210 13.62 -11.75 13.48
C ASN A 210 13.32 -11.05 12.15
N SER A 211 12.04 -10.78 11.88
CA SER A 211 11.64 -9.93 10.76
C SER A 211 11.97 -8.48 11.08
N PRO A 212 12.59 -7.70 10.16
CA PRO A 212 12.55 -6.26 10.26
C PRO A 212 11.08 -5.81 10.33
N TYR A 213 10.82 -4.81 11.19
CA TYR A 213 9.50 -4.25 11.44
C TYR A 213 8.89 -3.66 10.16
N ILE A 214 7.56 -3.77 10.03
CA ILE A 214 6.72 -2.66 9.54
C ILE A 214 5.98 -2.15 10.77
#